data_AF-A0A843JP58-F1
#
_entry.id   AF-A0A843JP58-F1
#
_cell.length_a   1.000
_cell.length_b   1.000
_cell.length_c   1.000
_cell.angle_alpha   90.00
_cell.angle_beta   90.00
_cell.angle_gamma   90.00
#
_symmetry.space_group_name_H-M   'P 1'
#
loop_
_entity.id
_entity.type
_entity.pdbx_description
1 polymer ?
#
loop_
_entity_poly.entity_id
_entity_poly.type
_entity_poly.pdbx_seq_one_letter_code
_entity_poly.pdbx_strand_id
1 'polypeptide(L)'
;MKSAFLSLRNMGIITREIAGREVRITDCASSVCFITFFADFDEGSLDEIMNAIPEVKVAAMKVVDWNQELSPWKADPAFGEEGFGDGAGETLSFIVDELMP
;
A
#
# COMPACT_ATOMS: atom_id res chain seq x y z
N MET A 1 -9.31 20.40 35.14
CA MET A 1 -8.00 21.01 34.83
C MET A 1 -7.02 19.88 34.52
N LYS A 2 -6.71 19.73 33.22
CA LYS A 2 -5.52 19.16 32.56
C LYS A 2 -4.88 17.82 33.03
N SER A 3 -4.82 16.91 32.04
CA SER A 3 -3.68 16.05 31.67
C SER A 3 -3.44 14.78 32.52
N ALA A 4 -3.14 13.59 31.97
CA ALA A 4 -2.79 13.20 30.61
C ALA A 4 -3.34 11.79 30.32
N PHE A 5 -4.23 11.66 29.33
CA PHE A 5 -4.47 10.40 28.64
C PHE A 5 -3.58 10.38 27.39
N LEU A 6 -2.31 10.03 27.56
CA LEU A 6 -1.54 9.42 26.48
C LEU A 6 -1.92 7.93 26.48
N SER A 7 -3.11 7.63 25.98
CA SER A 7 -3.35 6.30 25.43
C SER A 7 -2.64 6.29 24.09
N LEU A 8 -1.43 5.75 24.07
CA LEU A 8 -0.85 5.17 22.87
C LEU A 8 -1.90 4.17 22.37
N ARG A 9 -2.76 4.58 21.42
CA ARG A 9 -3.68 3.66 20.75
C ARG A 9 -2.79 2.59 20.15
N ASN A 10 -2.89 1.36 20.63
CA ASN A 10 -2.34 0.20 19.95
C ASN A 10 -2.80 0.28 18.49
N MET A 11 -1.88 0.57 17.56
CA MET A 11 -2.07 0.28 16.14
C MET A 11 -2.16 -1.25 16.06
N GLY A 12 -3.38 -1.78 16.07
CA GLY A 12 -3.62 -3.21 15.95
C GLY A 12 -3.39 -3.62 14.51
N ILE A 13 -2.39 -4.47 14.27
CA ILE A 13 -2.27 -5.19 13.00
C ILE A 13 -3.21 -6.40 13.12
N ILE A 14 -4.20 -6.47 12.23
CA ILE A 14 -5.08 -7.62 12.09
C ILE A 14 -4.62 -8.41 10.87
N THR A 15 -4.25 -9.67 11.07
CA THR A 15 -4.00 -10.61 9.97
C THR A 15 -5.28 -11.37 9.65
N ARG A 16 -5.65 -11.44 8.38
CA ARG A 16 -6.78 -12.24 7.88
C ARG A 16 -6.36 -13.04 6.65
N GLU A 17 -7.02 -14.17 6.42
CA GLU A 17 -6.94 -14.87 5.15
C GLU A 17 -8.10 -14.40 4.26
N ILE A 18 -7.76 -13.89 3.08
CA ILE A 18 -8.68 -13.37 2.08
C ILE A 18 -8.27 -13.96 0.74
N ALA A 19 -9.19 -14.58 -0.01
CA ALA A 19 -8.86 -15.16 -1.32
C ALA A 19 -7.69 -16.17 -1.26
N GLY A 20 -7.59 -16.94 -0.16
CA GLY A 20 -6.46 -17.86 0.09
C GLY A 20 -5.11 -17.18 0.36
N ARG A 21 -5.10 -15.86 0.64
CA ARG A 21 -3.89 -15.05 0.83
C ARG A 21 -3.88 -14.39 2.19
N GLU A 22 -2.70 -14.31 2.81
CA GLU A 22 -2.52 -13.56 4.05
C GLU A 22 -2.57 -12.05 3.75
N VAL A 23 -3.49 -11.36 4.40
CA VAL A 23 -3.68 -9.92 4.31
C VAL A 23 -3.48 -9.31 5.68
N ARG A 24 -2.62 -8.29 5.76
CA ARG A 24 -2.40 -7.50 6.98
C ARG A 24 -3.10 -6.16 6.86
N ILE A 25 -4.05 -5.95 7.74
CA ILE A 25 -4.88 -4.75 7.87
C ILE A 25 -4.32 -3.98 9.06
N THR A 26 -3.74 -2.82 8.81
CA THR A 26 -3.26 -1.94 9.89
C THR A 26 -4.29 -0.84 10.11
N ASP A 27 -4.91 -0.82 11.29
CA ASP A 27 -5.81 0.26 11.70
C ASP A 27 -4.98 1.53 11.96
N CYS A 28 -5.04 2.47 11.02
CA CYS A 28 -4.54 3.82 11.21
C CYS A 28 -5.71 4.72 11.59
N ALA A 29 -5.58 5.40 12.73
CA ALA A 29 -6.65 6.14 13.36
C ALA A 29 -7.46 7.02 12.37
N SER A 30 -8.65 6.52 12.02
CA SER A 30 -9.92 7.23 11.75
C SER A 30 -10.54 7.16 10.34
N SER A 31 -9.89 6.64 9.29
CA SER A 31 -10.58 6.40 7.98
C SER A 31 -9.77 5.69 6.90
N VAL A 32 -8.48 5.41 7.12
CA VAL A 32 -7.58 4.83 6.10
C VAL A 32 -6.97 3.56 6.68
N CYS A 33 -7.07 2.46 5.93
CA CYS A 33 -6.39 1.22 6.23
C CYS A 33 -5.30 0.99 5.18
N PHE A 34 -4.08 0.68 5.63
CA PHE A 34 -3.06 0.11 4.74
C PHE A 34 -3.29 -1.39 4.62
N ILE A 35 -3.53 -1.84 3.40
CA ILE A 35 -3.65 -3.25 3.06
C ILE A 35 -2.37 -3.63 2.32
N THR A 36 -1.44 -4.24 3.04
CA THR A 36 -0.26 -4.86 2.42
C THR A 36 -0.57 -6.30 2.10
N PHE A 37 -0.29 -6.68 0.85
CA PHE A 37 -0.36 -8.06 0.43
C PHE A 37 1.04 -8.67 0.32
N PHE A 38 1.15 -9.96 0.65
CA PHE A 38 2.37 -10.74 0.50
C PHE A 38 2.15 -11.84 -0.54
N ALA A 39 2.05 -11.48 -1.83
CA ALA A 39 1.99 -12.41 -2.97
C ALA A 39 2.11 -11.65 -4.30
N ASP A 40 2.30 -12.39 -5.40
CA ASP A 40 2.10 -11.87 -6.76
C ASP A 40 0.59 -11.59 -6.94
N PHE A 41 0.24 -10.31 -7.16
CA PHE A 41 -1.11 -9.91 -7.54
C PHE A 41 -1.16 -9.68 -9.03
N ASP A 42 -2.06 -10.39 -9.70
CA ASP A 42 -2.48 -10.05 -11.05
C ASP A 42 -3.73 -9.16 -11.02
N GLU A 43 -4.03 -8.57 -12.16
CA GLU A 43 -5.19 -7.69 -12.35
C GLU A 43 -6.52 -8.41 -12.05
N GLY A 44 -6.57 -9.73 -12.25
CA GLY A 44 -7.75 -10.56 -11.97
C GLY A 44 -8.02 -10.77 -10.47
N SER A 45 -7.03 -10.54 -9.61
CA SER A 45 -7.15 -10.70 -8.17
C SER A 45 -7.81 -9.50 -7.48
N LEU A 46 -7.93 -8.34 -8.15
CA LEU A 46 -8.45 -7.11 -7.56
C LEU A 46 -9.91 -7.24 -7.12
N ASP A 47 -10.78 -7.76 -8.00
CA ASP A 47 -12.20 -7.93 -7.69
C ASP A 47 -12.41 -8.89 -6.51
N GLU A 48 -11.59 -9.95 -6.42
CA GLU A 48 -11.67 -10.93 -5.34
C GLU A 48 -11.33 -10.28 -3.99
N ILE A 49 -10.27 -9.46 -3.95
CA ILE A 49 -9.86 -8.70 -2.76
C ILE A 49 -10.93 -7.69 -2.36
N MET A 50 -11.42 -6.89 -3.31
CA MET A 50 -12.41 -5.85 -3.06
C MET A 50 -13.70 -6.46 -2.49
N ASN A 51 -14.11 -7.62 -3.01
CA ASN A 51 -15.28 -8.33 -2.52
C ASN A 51 -15.08 -8.99 -1.15
N ALA A 52 -13.84 -9.32 -0.78
CA ALA A 52 -13.54 -9.97 0.50
C ALA A 52 -13.47 -9.00 1.69
N ILE A 53 -13.37 -7.69 1.44
CA ILE A 53 -13.41 -6.66 2.48
C ILE A 53 -14.43 -5.57 2.10
N PRO A 54 -15.74 -5.88 2.09
CA PRO A 54 -16.76 -4.93 1.65
C PRO A 54 -16.87 -3.69 2.56
N GLU A 55 -16.28 -3.73 3.76
CA GLU A 55 -16.26 -2.61 4.71
C GLU A 55 -15.26 -1.51 4.35
N VAL A 56 -14.35 -1.74 3.39
CA VAL A 56 -13.34 -0.76 2.97
C VAL A 56 -13.52 -0.41 1.49
N LYS A 57 -13.31 0.86 1.15
CA LYS A 57 -13.11 1.25 -0.25
C LYS A 57 -11.64 1.06 -0.58
N VAL A 58 -11.36 0.27 -1.61
CA VAL A 58 -10.01 0.03 -2.10
C VAL A 58 -9.76 0.94 -3.30
N ALA A 59 -8.65 1.66 -3.28
CA ALA A 59 -8.06 2.27 -4.46
C ALA A 59 -6.78 1.51 -4.78
N ALA A 60 -6.57 1.17 -6.05
CA ALA A 60 -5.42 0.40 -6.50
C ALA A 60 -4.84 1.03 -7.76
N MET A 61 -3.53 0.92 -7.92
CA MET A 61 -2.85 1.22 -9.19
C MET A 61 -2.00 0.04 -9.62
N LYS A 62 -1.80 -0.06 -10.92
CA LYS A 62 -0.87 -1.02 -11.52
C LYS A 62 0.50 -0.37 -11.62
N VAL A 63 1.51 -1.03 -11.07
CA VAL A 63 2.91 -0.69 -11.27
C VAL A 63 3.45 -1.64 -12.33
N VAL A 64 3.91 -1.12 -13.46
CA VAL A 64 4.39 -1.93 -14.59
C VAL A 64 5.87 -2.24 -14.44
N ASP A 65 6.64 -1.25 -14.01
CA ASP A 65 8.06 -1.33 -13.76
C ASP A 65 8.37 -0.79 -12.36
N TRP A 66 8.43 -1.70 -11.37
CA TRP A 66 8.67 -1.30 -9.99
C TRP A 66 10.01 -0.59 -9.81
N ASN A 67 11.01 -0.93 -10.62
CA ASN A 67 12.36 -0.39 -10.47
C ASN A 67 12.43 1.04 -11.01
N GLN A 68 11.68 1.38 -12.05
CA GLN A 68 11.61 2.75 -12.56
C GLN A 68 10.58 3.61 -11.81
N GLU A 69 9.40 3.06 -11.52
CA GLU A 69 8.26 3.80 -10.98
C GLU A 69 8.34 3.98 -9.45
N LEU A 70 8.91 3.02 -8.70
CA LEU A 70 8.91 3.09 -7.23
C LEU A 70 10.27 3.47 -6.64
N SER A 71 11.27 3.71 -7.48
CA SER A 71 12.59 4.13 -7.01
C SER A 71 12.60 5.59 -6.57
N PRO A 72 13.08 5.89 -5.35
CA PRO A 72 13.05 7.24 -4.79
C PRO A 72 14.08 8.19 -5.39
N TRP A 73 15.14 7.67 -6.00
CA TRP A 73 16.16 8.46 -6.68
C TRP A 73 16.95 7.58 -7.66
N LYS A 74 17.48 8.21 -8.71
CA LYS A 74 18.37 7.55 -9.67
C LYS A 74 19.63 7.05 -8.97
N ALA A 75 19.94 5.78 -9.17
CA ALA A 75 21.17 5.17 -8.69
C ALA A 75 21.69 4.12 -9.67
N ASP A 76 22.99 3.88 -9.65
CA ASP A 76 23.62 2.85 -10.47
C ASP A 76 23.05 1.45 -10.14
N PRO A 77 23.07 0.51 -11.12
CA PRO A 77 22.61 -0.85 -10.91
C PRO A 77 23.31 -1.49 -9.71
N ALA A 78 22.53 -1.99 -8.75
CA ALA A 78 23.07 -2.87 -7.71
C ALA A 78 23.41 -4.26 -8.29
N PHE A 79 22.63 -4.72 -9.27
CA PHE A 79 22.81 -5.96 -10.02
C PHE A 79 22.35 -5.76 -11.47
N GLY A 80 22.96 -6.49 -12.42
CA GLY A 80 22.62 -6.36 -13.83
C GLY A 80 23.08 -5.03 -14.44
N GLU A 81 22.41 -4.60 -15.50
CA GLU A 81 22.77 -3.39 -16.26
C GLU A 81 21.80 -2.21 -16.02
N GLU A 82 20.66 -2.45 -15.38
CA GLU A 82 19.62 -1.45 -15.21
C GLU A 82 19.75 -0.73 -13.86
N GLY A 83 19.92 0.59 -13.90
CA GLY A 83 19.93 1.44 -12.71
C GLY A 83 18.54 1.63 -12.11
N PHE A 84 18.49 2.11 -10.87
CA PHE A 84 17.26 2.54 -10.24
C PHE A 84 16.74 3.81 -10.92
N GLY A 85 15.41 3.91 -11.12
CA GLY A 85 14.76 5.11 -11.61
C GLY A 85 14.59 6.20 -10.55
N ASP A 86 13.80 7.22 -10.84
CA ASP A 86 13.44 8.30 -9.92
C ASP A 86 11.92 8.57 -9.85
N GLY A 87 11.10 7.64 -10.34
CA GLY A 87 9.66 7.83 -10.53
C GLY A 87 8.80 7.85 -9.27
N ALA A 88 9.35 7.54 -8.08
CA ALA A 88 8.53 7.41 -6.88
C ALA A 88 7.81 8.71 -6.50
N GLY A 89 8.37 9.87 -6.87
CA GLY A 89 7.75 11.18 -6.64
C GLY A 89 6.47 11.33 -7.47
N GLU A 90 6.54 11.01 -8.76
CA GLU A 90 5.42 11.03 -9.68
C GLU A 90 4.34 10.02 -9.28
N THR A 91 4.74 8.81 -8.90
CA THR A 91 3.80 7.81 -8.38
C THR A 91 3.10 8.29 -7.11
N LEU A 92 3.84 8.91 -6.18
CA LEU A 92 3.23 9.47 -4.97
C LEU A 92 2.26 10.61 -5.28
N SER A 93 2.61 11.52 -6.20
CA SER A 93 1.70 12.57 -6.66
C SER A 93 0.44 11.99 -7.29
N PHE A 94 0.55 10.97 -8.15
CA PHE A 94 -0.62 10.27 -8.69
C PHE A 94 -1.50 9.68 -7.58
N ILE A 95 -0.91 9.06 -6.54
CA ILE A 95 -1.68 8.55 -5.39
C ILE A 95 -2.48 9.67 -4.74
N VAL A 96 -1.80 10.76 -4.37
CA VAL A 96 -2.35 11.79 -3.49
C VAL A 96 -3.29 12.73 -4.24
N ASP A 97 -2.96 13.06 -5.48
CA ASP A 97 -3.61 14.13 -6.24
C ASP A 97 -4.68 13.59 -7.22
N GLU A 98 -4.59 12.32 -7.64
CA GLU A 98 -5.47 11.74 -8.66
C GLU A 98 -6.23 10.49 -8.21
N LEU A 99 -5.57 9.57 -7.49
CA LEU A 99 -6.15 8.26 -7.14
C LEU A 99 -6.98 8.28 -5.86
N MET A 100 -6.51 8.98 -4.83
CA MET A 100 -7.26 9.10 -3.57
C MET A 100 -8.41 10.11 -3.71
N PRO A 101 -9.62 9.77 -3.23
CA PRO A 101 -10.81 10.64 -3.32
C PRO A 101 -10.79 11.84 -2.36
#